data_AF-A0A7X0G146-F1
#
_entry.id   AF-A0A7X0G146-F1
#
_cell.length_a   1.000
_cell.length_b   1.000
_cell.length_c   1.000
_cell.angle_alpha   90.00
_cell.angle_beta   90.00
_cell.angle_gamma   90.00
#
_symmetry.space_group_name_H-M   'P 1'
#
loop_
_entity.id
_entity.type
_entity.pdbx_description
1 polymer ?
#
loop_
_entity_poly.entity_id
_entity_poly.type
_entity_poly.pdbx_seq_one_letter_code
_entity_poly.pdbx_strand_id
1 'polypeptide(L)'
;MTEWGDEALARLRAAAHRGFGDAELLRGRPLAPVLQYAGDVLVAALARGRDARPLALACLEELNERGLPGDAELADELAAALGVGAPTGLAALPVDLGAVAAAMEDGFQVLDPERGDVLPVDEAEGLPVPPGVLPEGEDARRGAARAWLAAQGFRPVPRSL
;
A
#
# COMPACT_ATOMS: atom_id res chain seq x y z
N MET A 1 -10.23 17.38 -15.63
CA MET A 1 -9.71 16.14 -14.99
C MET A 1 -10.63 15.84 -13.84
N THR A 2 -11.17 14.63 -13.73
CA THR A 2 -12.12 14.31 -12.66
C THR A 2 -11.34 14.03 -11.38
N GLU A 3 -11.48 14.88 -10.38
CA GLU A 3 -10.85 14.71 -9.07
C GLU A 3 -11.39 13.48 -8.34
N TRP A 4 -10.66 13.06 -7.31
CA TRP A 4 -11.05 11.98 -6.41
C TRP A 4 -12.10 12.47 -5.42
N GLY A 5 -13.38 12.26 -5.74
CA GLY A 5 -14.47 12.44 -4.77
C GLY A 5 -14.57 11.26 -3.78
N ASP A 6 -15.28 11.47 -2.68
CA ASP A 6 -15.41 10.49 -1.58
C ASP A 6 -15.86 9.10 -2.03
N GLU A 7 -16.85 9.04 -2.93
CA GLU A 7 -17.37 7.77 -3.43
C GLU A 7 -16.33 7.03 -4.30
N ALA A 8 -15.54 7.76 -5.08
CA ALA A 8 -14.47 7.18 -5.89
C ALA A 8 -13.32 6.69 -4.99
N LEU A 9 -12.95 7.46 -3.96
CA LEU A 9 -11.96 7.05 -2.96
C LEU A 9 -12.42 5.82 -2.19
N ALA A 10 -13.67 5.77 -1.74
CA ALA A 10 -14.21 4.59 -1.05
C ALA A 10 -14.13 3.32 -1.90
N ARG A 11 -14.44 3.41 -3.19
CA ARG A 11 -14.28 2.28 -4.14
C ARG A 11 -12.82 1.88 -4.32
N LEU A 12 -11.91 2.85 -4.46
CA LEU A 12 -10.49 2.60 -4.60
C LEU A 12 -9.92 1.90 -3.35
N ARG A 13 -10.23 2.40 -2.15
CA ARG A 13 -9.84 1.79 -0.87
C ARG A 13 -10.32 0.34 -0.79
N ALA A 14 -11.58 0.09 -1.12
CA ALA A 14 -12.14 -1.26 -1.13
C ALA A 14 -11.44 -2.18 -2.15
N ALA A 15 -11.11 -1.68 -3.34
CA ALA A 15 -10.41 -2.45 -4.37
C ALA A 15 -8.97 -2.82 -3.95
N ALA A 16 -8.25 -1.89 -3.31
CA ALA A 16 -6.93 -2.13 -2.76
C ALA A 16 -6.97 -3.14 -1.60
N HIS A 17 -7.88 -2.94 -0.64
CA HIS A 17 -8.00 -3.81 0.54
C HIS A 17 -8.35 -5.27 0.14
N ARG A 18 -9.23 -5.46 -0.84
CA ARG A 18 -9.63 -6.79 -1.33
C ARG A 18 -8.66 -7.37 -2.36
N GLY A 19 -7.73 -6.56 -2.86
CA GLY A 19 -6.76 -7.00 -3.87
C GLY A 19 -7.39 -7.37 -5.20
N PHE A 20 -8.50 -6.77 -5.61
CA PHE A 20 -9.21 -7.18 -6.83
C PHE A 20 -8.50 -6.79 -8.13
N GLY A 21 -7.59 -5.82 -8.08
CA GLY A 21 -6.84 -5.37 -9.25
C GLY A 21 -7.72 -4.69 -10.31
N ASP A 22 -8.71 -3.91 -9.87
CA ASP A 22 -9.61 -3.19 -10.77
C ASP A 22 -8.99 -1.85 -11.24
N ALA A 23 -8.03 -1.94 -12.17
CA ALA A 23 -7.32 -0.78 -12.72
C ALA A 23 -8.22 0.20 -13.48
N GLU A 24 -9.44 -0.20 -13.85
CA GLU A 24 -10.43 0.65 -14.51
C GLU A 24 -10.79 1.88 -13.66
N LEU A 25 -10.77 1.73 -12.33
CA LEU A 25 -11.05 2.81 -11.38
C LEU A 25 -10.09 3.99 -11.53
N LEU A 26 -8.89 3.75 -12.07
CA LEU A 26 -7.82 4.73 -12.22
C LEU A 26 -7.89 5.47 -13.57
N ARG A 27 -8.59 4.92 -14.57
CA ARG A 27 -8.54 5.45 -15.93
C ARG A 27 -9.11 6.87 -16.01
N GLY A 28 -8.32 7.78 -16.58
CA GLY A 28 -8.73 9.17 -16.81
C GLY A 28 -8.73 10.05 -15.55
N ARG A 29 -8.13 9.58 -14.45
CA ARG A 29 -8.00 10.31 -13.18
C ARG A 29 -6.52 10.58 -12.86
N PRO A 30 -6.18 11.67 -12.16
CA PRO A 30 -4.83 11.91 -11.68
C PRO A 30 -4.44 10.87 -10.62
N LEU A 31 -3.23 10.30 -10.70
CA LEU A 31 -2.74 9.30 -9.75
C LEU A 31 -2.10 9.93 -8.51
N ALA A 32 -1.41 11.06 -8.66
CA ALA A 32 -0.67 11.77 -7.61
C ALA A 32 -1.30 11.79 -6.20
N PRO A 33 -2.62 12.02 -6.02
CA PRO A 33 -3.23 12.06 -4.69
C PRO A 33 -3.41 10.68 -4.02
N VAL A 34 -3.28 9.59 -4.77
CA VAL A 34 -3.65 8.23 -4.36
C VAL A 34 -2.62 7.17 -4.79
N LEU A 35 -1.35 7.56 -4.98
CA LEU A 35 -0.32 6.68 -5.55
C LEU A 35 -0.14 5.37 -4.77
N GLN A 36 -0.25 5.39 -3.44
CA GLN A 36 -0.12 4.17 -2.63
C GLN A 36 -1.30 3.22 -2.89
N TYR A 37 -2.53 3.72 -2.96
CA TYR A 37 -3.70 2.91 -3.33
C TYR A 37 -3.69 2.46 -4.80
N ALA A 38 -3.31 3.35 -5.72
CA ALA A 38 -3.23 3.06 -7.14
C ALA A 38 -2.21 1.96 -7.41
N GLY A 39 -1.02 2.06 -6.81
CA GLY A 39 0.01 1.04 -6.91
C GLY A 39 -0.45 -0.33 -6.41
N ASP A 40 -1.14 -0.41 -5.27
CA ASP A 40 -1.70 -1.67 -4.76
C ASP A 40 -2.66 -2.34 -5.75
N VAL A 41 -3.57 -1.54 -6.32
CA VAL A 41 -4.51 -2.02 -7.34
C VAL A 41 -3.77 -2.47 -8.60
N LEU A 42 -2.74 -1.74 -9.03
CA LEU A 42 -1.97 -2.05 -10.24
C LEU A 42 -1.11 -3.31 -10.07
N VAL A 43 -0.42 -3.48 -8.93
CA VAL A 43 0.30 -4.71 -8.58
C VAL A 43 -0.66 -5.91 -8.60
N ALA A 44 -1.84 -5.77 -7.98
CA ALA A 44 -2.86 -6.82 -7.95
C ALA A 44 -3.43 -7.14 -9.35
N ALA A 45 -3.55 -6.14 -10.23
CA ALA A 45 -4.02 -6.29 -11.61
C ALA A 45 -2.99 -7.04 -12.46
N LEU A 46 -1.72 -6.62 -12.39
CA LEU A 46 -0.60 -7.24 -13.12
C LEU A 46 -0.39 -8.69 -12.70
N ALA A 47 -0.42 -8.98 -11.39
CA ALA A 47 -0.32 -10.35 -10.86
C ALA A 47 -1.43 -11.29 -11.39
N ARG A 48 -2.57 -10.73 -11.80
CA ARG A 48 -3.70 -11.45 -12.40
C ARG A 48 -3.70 -11.45 -13.93
N GLY A 49 -2.65 -10.93 -14.56
CA GLY A 49 -2.53 -10.83 -16.02
C GLY A 49 -3.51 -9.85 -16.66
N ARG A 50 -4.05 -8.88 -15.91
CA ARG A 50 -4.92 -7.84 -16.46
C ARG A 50 -4.08 -6.78 -17.18
N ASP A 51 -4.66 -6.19 -18.23
CA ASP A 51 -4.00 -5.11 -18.96
C ASP A 51 -4.01 -3.81 -18.15
N ALA A 52 -2.92 -3.57 -17.43
CA ALA A 52 -2.71 -2.39 -16.59
C ALA A 52 -1.33 -1.75 -16.81
N ARG A 53 -0.56 -2.23 -17.80
CA ARG A 53 0.85 -1.88 -17.97
C ARG A 53 1.09 -0.37 -18.17
N PRO A 54 0.33 0.36 -19.01
CA PRO A 54 0.54 1.79 -19.17
C PRO A 54 0.31 2.58 -17.88
N LEU A 55 -0.74 2.22 -17.11
CA LEU A 55 -1.04 2.87 -15.83
C LEU A 55 0.01 2.51 -14.77
N ALA A 56 0.51 1.28 -14.75
CA ALA A 56 1.58 0.86 -13.85
C ALA A 56 2.90 1.60 -14.10
N LEU A 57 3.26 1.84 -15.37
CA LEU A 57 4.44 2.63 -15.71
C LEU A 57 4.29 4.09 -15.27
N ALA A 58 3.12 4.71 -15.52
CA ALA A 58 2.85 6.08 -15.06
C ALA A 58 2.89 6.19 -13.53
N CYS A 59 2.28 5.22 -12.83
CA CYS A 59 2.32 5.18 -11.36
C CYS A 59 3.75 5.02 -10.84
N LEU A 60 4.56 4.17 -11.49
CA LEU A 60 5.96 3.96 -11.12
C LEU A 60 6.78 5.24 -11.27
N GLU A 61 6.59 5.99 -12.35
CA GLU A 61 7.24 7.28 -12.57
C GLU A 61 6.85 8.29 -11.48
N GLU A 62 5.55 8.48 -11.25
CA GLU A 62 5.06 9.42 -10.23
C GLU A 62 5.53 9.07 -8.80
N LEU A 63 5.62 7.78 -8.45
CA LEU A 63 6.17 7.32 -7.16
C LEU A 63 7.66 7.71 -7.01
N ASN A 64 8.45 7.46 -8.05
CA ASN A 64 9.87 7.79 -8.05
C ASN A 64 10.13 9.30 -7.98
N GLU A 65 9.28 10.10 -8.63
CA GLU A 65 9.37 11.56 -8.58
C GLU A 65 8.96 12.13 -7.21
N ARG A 66 7.91 11.56 -6.60
CA ARG A 66 7.36 12.05 -5.33
C ARG A 66 8.26 11.70 -4.14
N GLY A 67 8.79 10.48 -4.07
CA GLY A 67 9.78 10.07 -3.08
C GLY A 67 9.34 10.16 -1.61
N LEU A 68 8.05 10.01 -1.32
CA LEU A 68 7.54 9.93 0.06
C LEU A 68 7.83 8.55 0.67
N PRO A 69 7.78 8.41 2.02
CA PRO A 69 7.89 7.10 2.66
C PRO A 69 6.94 6.08 2.03
N GLY A 70 7.43 4.90 1.70
CA GLY A 70 6.66 3.82 1.08
C GLY A 70 6.61 3.89 -0.45
N ASP A 71 7.04 5.00 -1.07
CA ASP A 71 7.03 5.12 -2.53
C ASP A 71 8.08 4.22 -3.17
N ALA A 72 9.29 4.16 -2.61
CA ALA A 72 10.38 3.31 -3.10
C ALA A 72 10.00 1.82 -3.03
N GLU A 73 9.42 1.40 -1.90
CA GLU A 73 8.98 0.01 -1.70
C GLU A 73 7.89 -0.37 -2.71
N LEU A 74 6.90 0.50 -2.92
CA LEU A 74 5.84 0.24 -3.90
C LEU A 74 6.35 0.30 -5.34
N ALA A 75 7.29 1.18 -5.63
CA ALA A 75 7.95 1.28 -6.93
C ALA A 75 8.68 -0.03 -7.28
N ASP A 76 9.41 -0.61 -6.32
CA ASP A 76 10.07 -1.91 -6.50
C ASP A 76 9.05 -3.04 -6.73
N GLU A 77 7.95 -3.05 -5.99
CA GLU A 77 6.86 -4.03 -6.20
C GLU A 77 6.22 -3.91 -7.59
N LEU A 78 5.97 -2.68 -8.06
CA LEU A 78 5.46 -2.42 -9.41
C LEU A 78 6.47 -2.83 -10.48
N ALA A 79 7.75 -2.50 -10.32
CA ALA A 79 8.81 -2.87 -11.25
C ALA A 79 8.94 -4.40 -11.37
N ALA A 80 8.87 -5.12 -10.25
CA ALA A 80 8.84 -6.58 -10.22
C ALA A 80 7.61 -7.13 -10.93
N ALA A 81 6.41 -6.59 -10.65
CA ALA A 81 5.16 -7.01 -11.30
C ALA A 81 5.13 -6.73 -12.82
N LEU A 82 5.83 -5.69 -13.27
CA LEU A 82 6.04 -5.35 -14.67
C LEU A 82 7.10 -6.22 -15.37
N GLY A 83 7.84 -7.04 -14.63
CA GLY A 83 8.94 -7.85 -15.14
C GLY A 83 10.18 -7.03 -15.56
N VAL A 84 10.30 -5.80 -15.07
CA VAL A 84 11.45 -4.91 -15.34
C VAL A 84 12.41 -4.81 -14.15
N GLY A 85 11.94 -5.17 -12.95
CA GLY A 85 12.73 -5.22 -11.72
C GLY A 85 12.84 -6.63 -11.15
N ALA A 86 13.78 -6.81 -10.22
CA ALA A 86 13.89 -8.05 -9.45
C ALA A 86 12.78 -8.14 -8.38
N PRO A 87 12.37 -9.34 -7.96
CA PRO A 87 11.51 -9.50 -6.79
C PRO A 87 12.15 -8.86 -5.55
N THR A 88 11.35 -8.19 -4.72
CA THR A 88 11.82 -7.42 -3.55
C THR A 88 12.51 -8.28 -2.47
N GLY A 89 12.27 -9.59 -2.45
CA GLY A 89 12.78 -10.49 -1.42
C GLY A 89 12.07 -10.38 -0.06
N LEU A 90 11.11 -9.46 0.08
CA LEU A 90 10.33 -9.27 1.31
C LEU A 90 9.25 -10.36 1.46
N ALA A 91 9.02 -10.79 2.69
CA ALA A 91 7.98 -11.75 3.02
C ALA A 91 6.58 -11.11 2.86
N ALA A 92 5.66 -11.80 2.17
CA ALA A 92 4.30 -11.30 2.02
C ALA A 92 3.52 -11.42 3.34
N LEU A 93 2.91 -10.32 3.79
CA LEU A 93 2.07 -10.28 4.99
C LEU A 93 0.66 -9.76 4.66
N PRO A 94 -0.42 -10.53 4.95
CA PRO A 94 -1.80 -10.07 4.78
C PRO A 94 -2.16 -8.96 5.80
N VAL A 95 -1.90 -7.70 5.47
CA VAL A 95 -2.04 -6.57 6.40
C VAL A 95 -2.77 -5.38 5.78
N ASP A 96 -3.52 -4.66 6.62
CA ASP A 96 -4.11 -3.38 6.26
C ASP A 96 -3.18 -2.24 6.72
N LEU A 97 -2.48 -1.64 5.76
CA LEU A 97 -1.61 -0.49 6.06
C LEU A 97 -2.35 0.72 6.62
N GLY A 98 -3.66 0.87 6.38
CA GLY A 98 -4.47 1.91 7.03
C GLY A 98 -4.58 1.67 8.54
N ALA A 99 -4.74 0.41 8.96
CA ALA A 99 -4.74 0.04 10.37
C ALA A 99 -3.36 0.20 11.01
N VAL A 100 -2.29 -0.17 10.30
CA VAL A 100 -0.91 0.06 10.78
C VAL A 100 -0.62 1.55 10.93
N ALA A 101 -1.01 2.37 9.95
CA ALA A 101 -0.85 3.82 10.01
C ALA A 101 -1.61 4.42 11.20
N ALA A 102 -2.86 4.00 11.44
CA ALA A 102 -3.63 4.44 12.61
C ALA A 102 -2.93 4.07 13.92
N ALA A 103 -2.36 2.87 14.03
CA ALA A 103 -1.57 2.48 15.19
C ALA A 103 -0.29 3.30 15.38
N MET A 104 0.37 3.73 14.30
CA MET A 104 1.51 4.64 14.41
C MET A 104 1.09 6.03 14.94
N GLU A 105 -0.12 6.49 14.65
CA GLU A 105 -0.65 7.76 15.17
C GLU A 105 -1.05 7.66 16.66
N ASP A 106 -1.72 6.57 17.04
CA ASP A 106 -2.23 6.37 18.41
C ASP A 106 -1.12 5.95 19.39
N GLY A 107 -0.21 5.08 18.95
CA GLY A 107 0.76 4.39 19.79
C GLY A 107 0.15 3.26 20.63
N PHE A 108 1.01 2.38 21.15
CA PHE A 108 0.68 1.26 22.04
C PHE A 108 0.02 0.03 21.39
N GLN A 109 0.23 -0.18 20.10
CA GLN A 109 -0.16 -1.42 19.41
C GLN A 109 1.04 -2.25 18.95
N VAL A 110 0.78 -3.53 18.74
CA VAL A 110 1.68 -4.48 18.10
C VAL A 110 1.05 -5.01 16.82
N LEU A 111 1.88 -5.35 15.82
CA LEU A 111 1.48 -6.06 14.62
C LEU A 111 1.79 -7.56 14.81
N ASP A 112 0.78 -8.40 14.68
CA ASP A 112 0.93 -9.85 14.58
C ASP A 112 1.58 -10.19 13.22
N PRO A 113 2.82 -10.72 13.17
CA PRO A 113 3.51 -11.03 11.92
C PRO A 113 3.01 -12.31 11.23
N GLU A 114 2.16 -13.11 11.89
CA GLU A 114 1.54 -14.30 11.28
C GLU A 114 0.19 -13.96 10.65
N ARG A 115 -0.60 -13.11 11.31
CA ARG A 115 -1.97 -12.75 10.88
C ARG A 115 -2.09 -11.40 10.19
N GLY A 116 -1.12 -10.52 10.42
CA GLY A 116 -1.14 -9.12 9.99
C GLY A 116 -2.07 -8.23 10.80
N ASP A 117 -2.59 -8.71 11.94
CA ASP A 117 -3.52 -7.99 12.80
C ASP A 117 -2.81 -6.95 13.66
N VAL A 118 -3.41 -5.77 13.79
CA VAL A 118 -2.94 -4.72 14.70
C VAL A 118 -3.73 -4.86 15.99
N LEU A 119 -3.02 -5.14 17.09
CA LEU A 119 -3.58 -5.51 18.38
C LEU A 119 -3.02 -4.59 19.48
N PRO A 120 -3.77 -4.32 20.56
CA PRO A 120 -3.22 -3.62 21.72
C PRO A 120 -2.01 -4.37 22.31
N VAL A 121 -0.99 -3.61 22.75
CA VAL A 121 0.28 -4.18 23.27
C VAL A 121 0.10 -5.03 24.53
N ASP A 122 -0.99 -4.84 25.27
CA ASP A 122 -1.34 -5.61 26.46
C ASP A 122 -2.20 -6.85 26.15
N GLU A 123 -2.67 -7.00 24.92
CA GLU A 123 -3.52 -8.12 24.47
C GLU A 123 -2.75 -9.18 23.67
N ALA A 124 -1.57 -8.85 23.11
CA ALA A 124 -0.82 -9.78 22.26
C ALA A 124 0.69 -9.52 22.24
N GLU A 125 1.46 -10.55 21.87
CA GLU A 125 2.86 -10.42 21.47
C GLU A 125 2.94 -10.15 19.96
N GLY A 126 3.86 -9.28 19.53
CA GLY A 126 4.03 -8.92 18.13
C GLY A 126 5.12 -7.89 17.89
N LEU A 127 5.18 -7.38 16.67
CA LEU A 127 6.12 -6.31 16.29
C LEU A 127 5.59 -4.98 16.83
N PRO A 128 6.30 -4.27 17.72
CA PRO A 128 5.83 -3.00 18.26
C PRO A 128 5.70 -1.97 17.13
N VAL A 129 4.49 -1.44 16.95
CA VAL A 129 4.23 -0.37 15.98
C VAL A 129 4.77 0.93 16.57
N PRO A 130 5.73 1.60 15.93
CA PRO A 130 6.35 2.78 16.50
C PRO A 130 5.36 3.95 16.48
N PRO A 131 5.15 4.65 17.60
CA PRO A 131 4.42 5.90 17.57
C PRO A 131 5.20 6.93 16.75
N GLY A 132 4.53 7.74 15.94
CA GLY A 132 5.19 8.70 15.08
C GLY A 132 4.27 9.80 14.55
N VAL A 133 4.88 10.95 14.22
CA VAL A 133 4.20 11.99 13.45
C VAL A 133 4.24 11.57 11.99
N LEU A 134 3.08 11.19 11.45
CA LEU A 134 2.95 10.77 10.06
C LEU A 134 2.75 11.98 9.12
N PRO A 135 3.13 11.85 7.83
CA PRO A 135 2.82 12.86 6.84
C PRO A 135 1.31 13.08 6.68
N GLU A 136 0.94 14.28 6.23
CA GLU A 136 -0.46 14.61 5.97
C GLU A 136 -1.02 13.81 4.78
N GLY A 137 -2.29 13.43 4.89
CA GLY A 137 -3.00 12.69 3.86
C GLY A 137 -2.91 11.17 4.04
N GLU A 138 -4.07 10.51 3.93
CA GLU A 138 -4.21 9.06 4.11
C GLU A 138 -3.26 8.24 3.23
N ASP A 139 -3.06 8.65 1.97
CA ASP A 139 -2.12 8.00 1.04
C ASP A 139 -0.69 8.01 1.59
N ALA A 140 -0.21 9.18 2.04
CA ALA A 140 1.14 9.32 2.57
C ALA A 140 1.33 8.55 3.89
N ARG A 141 0.31 8.51 4.76
CA ARG A 141 0.33 7.70 5.99
C ARG A 141 0.41 6.21 5.68
N ARG A 142 -0.34 5.74 4.68
CA ARG A 142 -0.26 4.37 4.17
C ARG A 142 1.14 4.05 3.67
N GLY A 143 1.79 5.01 2.99
CA GLY A 143 3.19 4.90 2.59
C GLY A 143 4.16 4.80 3.75
N ALA A 144 3.99 5.61 4.80
CA ALA A 144 4.81 5.51 6.01
C ALA A 144 4.69 4.12 6.68
N ALA A 145 3.48 3.58 6.76
CA ALA A 145 3.26 2.21 7.25
C ALA A 145 3.95 1.16 6.36
N ARG A 146 3.92 1.33 5.03
CA ARG A 146 4.63 0.45 4.08
C ARG A 146 6.13 0.47 4.29
N ALA A 147 6.74 1.65 4.40
CA ALA A 147 8.17 1.79 4.66
C ALA A 147 8.59 1.13 5.98
N TRP A 148 7.81 1.32 7.03
CA TRP A 148 8.07 0.67 8.31
C TRP A 148 7.98 -0.86 8.19
N LEU A 149 6.95 -1.38 7.51
CA LEU A 149 6.77 -2.81 7.32
C LEU A 149 7.92 -3.44 6.53
N ALA A 150 8.40 -2.76 5.49
CA ALA A 150 9.57 -3.17 4.71
C ALA A 150 10.84 -3.23 5.57
N ALA A 151 11.01 -2.27 6.49
CA ALA A 151 12.12 -2.31 7.45
C ALA A 151 12.03 -3.50 8.42
N GLN A 152 10.83 -4.07 8.63
CA GLN A 152 10.64 -5.32 9.38
C GLN A 152 10.81 -6.58 8.51
N GLY A 153 11.12 -6.45 7.22
CA GLY A 153 11.32 -7.56 6.29
C GLY A 153 10.04 -8.04 5.59
N PHE A 154 8.95 -7.28 5.69
CA PHE A 154 7.65 -7.66 5.14
C PHE A 154 7.18 -6.70 4.04
N ARG A 155 6.38 -7.21 3.12
CA ARG A 155 5.61 -6.41 2.16
C ARG A 155 4.12 -6.67 2.33
N PRO A 156 3.27 -5.65 2.20
CA PRO A 156 1.84 -5.81 2.35
C PRO A 156 1.27 -6.64 1.20
N VAL A 157 0.38 -7.57 1.51
CA VAL A 157 -0.53 -8.17 0.52
C VAL A 157 -1.97 -8.02 0.99
N PRO A 158 -2.95 -7.97 0.06
CA PRO A 158 -4.36 -7.92 0.40
C PRO A 158 -4.76 -9.10 1.31
N ARG A 159 -5.61 -8.84 2.30
CA ARG A 159 -6.16 -9.89 3.16
C ARG A 159 -7.06 -10.81 2.34
N SER A 160 -6.71 -12.08 2.25
CA SER A 160 -7.60 -13.13 1.75
C SER A 160 -8.58 -13.48 2.86
N LEU A 161 -9.86 -13.14 2.68
CA LEU A 161 -10.96 -13.63 3.49
C LEU A 161 -11.19 -15.13 3.25
#